data_AF-B0CXA8-F1
#
_entry.id   AF-B0CXA8-F1
#
_cell.length_a   1.000
_cell.length_b   1.000
_cell.length_c   1.000
_cell.angle_alpha   90.00
_cell.angle_beta   90.00
_cell.angle_gamma   90.00
#
_symmetry.space_group_name_H-M   'P 1'
#
loop_
_entity.id
_entity.type
_entity.pdbx_description
1 polymer ?
#
loop_
_entity_poly.entity_id
_entity_poly.type
_entity_poly.pdbx_seq_one_letter_code
_entity_poly.pdbx_strand_id
1 'polypeptide(L)'
;MVLDVVWCGICHTCHLVRLKDRPTGVVYEGGLGLPFDYARVLAPLEYLEEVVIITPNPSNTNVNPNLWSGECNICVRVAYKEDAFREEWVARKRRVGLAYGDGDSDDGEKDPRPPRLRRVEYRFSTGYL
;
A
#
# COMPACT_ATOMS: atom_id res chain seq x y z
N MET A 1 22.05 12.33 5.92
CA MET A 1 21.04 11.45 6.57
C MET A 1 19.90 11.28 5.59
N VAL A 2 19.86 10.16 4.86
CA VAL A 2 18.69 9.81 4.05
C VAL A 2 17.64 9.33 5.05
N LEU A 3 16.51 10.05 5.13
CA LEU A 3 15.42 9.64 6.02
C LEU A 3 14.74 8.41 5.39
N ASP A 4 14.51 7.37 6.18
CA ASP A 4 13.77 6.15 5.78
C ASP A 4 12.27 6.46 5.62
N VAL A 5 11.94 7.34 4.68
CA VAL A 5 10.58 7.85 4.47
C VAL A 5 9.91 7.18 3.30
N VAL A 6 8.64 6.85 3.49
CA VAL A 6 7.73 6.49 2.42
C VAL A 6 6.56 7.46 2.39
N TRP A 7 5.89 7.50 1.25
CA TRP A 7 4.60 8.13 1.15
C TRP A 7 3.54 7.29 1.87
N CYS A 8 3.01 7.80 2.99
CA CYS A 8 1.99 7.11 3.77
C CYS A 8 0.61 7.30 3.15
N GLY A 9 -0.07 6.21 2.80
CA GLY A 9 -1.44 6.26 2.28
C GLY A 9 -2.51 6.73 3.28
N ILE A 10 -2.21 6.81 4.58
CA ILE A 10 -3.19 7.27 5.60
C ILE A 10 -3.06 8.78 5.86
N CYS A 11 -1.84 9.27 6.07
CA CYS A 11 -1.63 10.69 6.40
C CYS A 11 -1.14 11.53 5.21
N HIS A 12 -0.98 10.93 4.03
CA HIS A 12 -0.46 11.56 2.80
C HIS A 12 0.80 12.39 3.03
N THR A 13 1.62 11.97 4.00
CA THR A 13 2.87 12.64 4.39
C THR A 13 3.97 11.60 4.61
N CYS A 14 5.22 12.07 4.62
CA CYS A 14 6.41 11.24 4.65
C CYS A 14 6.83 10.94 6.09
N HIS A 15 6.77 9.68 6.52
CA HIS A 15 7.20 9.27 7.87
C HIS A 15 7.88 7.90 7.87
N LEU A 16 8.61 7.63 8.96
CA LEU A 16 9.34 6.38 9.21
C LEU A 16 8.47 5.13 9.02
N VAL A 17 8.92 4.20 8.17
CA VAL A 17 8.37 2.84 8.07
C VAL A 17 9.00 1.96 9.12
N ARG A 18 8.20 1.03 9.68
CA ARG A 18 8.68 -0.05 10.57
C ARG A 18 7.97 -1.33 10.18
N LEU A 19 8.72 -2.32 9.68
CA LEU A 19 8.21 -3.64 9.31
C LEU A 19 8.93 -4.71 10.12
N LYS A 20 8.17 -5.69 10.60
CA LYS A 20 8.71 -6.88 11.26
C LYS A 20 9.64 -7.65 10.32
N ASP A 21 10.69 -8.25 10.90
CA ASP A 21 11.61 -9.21 10.26
C ASP A 21 12.48 -8.66 9.13
N ARG A 22 12.55 -7.33 8.98
CA ARG A 22 13.42 -6.62 8.02
C ARG A 22 13.46 -7.32 6.65
N PRO A 23 12.30 -7.51 6.00
CA PRO A 23 12.23 -8.29 4.78
C PRO A 23 13.14 -7.70 3.72
N THR A 24 13.78 -8.55 2.93
CA THR A 24 14.53 -8.11 1.73
C THR A 24 13.58 -7.62 0.64
N GLY A 25 12.35 -8.16 0.63
CA GLY A 25 11.25 -7.69 -0.19
C GLY A 25 9.90 -8.24 0.28
N VAL A 26 8.83 -7.62 -0.20
CA VAL A 26 7.44 -8.10 -0.04
C VAL A 26 6.79 -8.14 -1.41
N VAL A 27 6.13 -9.24 -1.75
CA VAL A 27 5.43 -9.40 -3.04
C VAL A 27 3.95 -9.60 -2.77
N TYR A 28 3.13 -8.84 -3.48
CA TYR A 28 1.68 -8.96 -3.50
C TYR A 28 1.21 -9.35 -4.89
N GLU A 29 0.36 -10.36 -4.95
CA GLU A 29 -0.30 -10.84 -6.17
C GLU A 29 -1.72 -10.28 -6.29
N GLY A 30 -2.34 -10.44 -7.47
CA GLY A 30 -3.68 -9.90 -7.76
C GLY A 30 -3.74 -8.37 -7.81
N GLY A 31 -2.60 -7.73 -8.05
CA GLY A 31 -2.45 -6.26 -8.09
C GLY A 31 -2.60 -5.57 -6.73
N LEU A 32 -2.66 -6.33 -5.63
CA LEU A 32 -2.74 -5.79 -4.27
C LEU A 32 -1.45 -5.08 -3.87
N GLY A 33 -1.49 -4.33 -2.77
CA GLY A 33 -0.30 -3.73 -2.18
C GLY A 33 0.17 -2.43 -2.84
N LEU A 34 -0.44 -2.01 -3.96
CA LEU A 34 -0.21 -0.68 -4.51
C LEU A 34 -0.86 0.40 -3.62
N PRO A 35 -0.15 1.46 -3.20
CA PRO A 35 -0.76 2.56 -2.46
C PRO A 35 -1.86 3.24 -3.29
N PHE A 36 -2.91 3.75 -2.63
CA PHE A 36 -4.08 4.34 -3.31
C PHE A 36 -3.71 5.46 -4.29
N ASP A 37 -2.85 6.39 -3.88
CA ASP A 37 -2.43 7.52 -4.71
C ASP A 37 -1.71 7.04 -5.98
N TYR A 38 -0.95 5.94 -5.87
CA TYR A 38 -0.23 5.33 -6.99
C TYR A 38 -1.20 4.59 -7.90
N ALA A 39 -2.17 3.87 -7.32
CA ALA A 39 -3.20 3.19 -8.09
C ALA A 39 -4.01 4.17 -8.95
N ARG A 40 -4.34 5.35 -8.40
CA ARG A 40 -5.01 6.44 -9.11
C ARG A 40 -4.22 6.95 -10.31
N VAL A 41 -2.95 7.27 -10.10
CA VAL A 41 -2.08 7.81 -11.16
C VAL A 41 -1.79 6.77 -12.25
N LEU A 42 -1.62 5.50 -11.86
CA LEU A 42 -1.26 4.43 -12.78
C LEU A 42 -2.48 3.77 -13.46
N ALA A 43 -3.71 4.10 -13.03
CA ALA A 43 -4.93 3.53 -13.58
C ALA A 43 -5.06 3.57 -15.11
N PRO A 44 -4.64 4.65 -15.81
CA PRO A 44 -4.72 4.71 -17.27
C PRO A 44 -3.77 3.75 -18.00
N LEU A 45 -2.83 3.11 -17.31
CA LEU A 45 -1.84 2.22 -17.93
C LEU A 45 -2.44 0.81 -18.11
N GLU A 46 -3.22 0.63 -19.17
CA GLU A 46 -3.99 -0.60 -19.44
C GLU A 46 -3.14 -1.87 -19.52
N TYR A 47 -1.87 -1.74 -19.88
CA TYR A 47 -0.92 -2.85 -20.03
C TYR A 47 0.07 -2.99 -18.86
N LEU A 48 -0.08 -2.20 -17.78
CA LEU A 48 0.79 -2.31 -16.63
C LEU A 48 0.47 -3.59 -15.85
N GLU A 49 1.36 -4.58 -15.91
CA GLU A 49 1.19 -5.87 -15.23
C GLU A 49 1.96 -5.97 -13.90
N GLU A 50 3.07 -5.23 -13.77
CA GLU A 50 3.95 -5.28 -12.61
C GLU A 50 4.39 -3.88 -12.17
N VAL A 51 4.42 -3.66 -10.85
CA VAL A 51 5.00 -2.47 -10.23
C VAL A 51 6.04 -2.90 -9.20
N VAL A 52 7.24 -2.33 -9.30
CA VAL A 52 8.31 -2.50 -8.30
C VAL A 52 8.52 -1.17 -7.58
N ILE A 53 8.28 -1.15 -6.27
CA ILE A 53 8.49 0.00 -5.39
C ILE A 53 9.77 -0.24 -4.60
N ILE A 54 10.77 0.60 -4.82
CA ILE A 54 12.00 0.59 -4.03
C ILE A 54 11.80 1.55 -2.86
N THR A 55 11.93 1.05 -1.65
CA THR A 55 11.75 1.81 -0.41
C THR A 55 12.94 1.58 0.51
N PRO A 56 13.31 2.57 1.35
CA PRO A 56 14.31 2.36 2.39
C PRO A 56 13.94 1.19 3.31
N ASN A 57 14.96 0.46 3.75
CA ASN A 57 14.78 -0.70 4.61
C ASN A 57 14.43 -0.27 6.05
N PRO A 58 13.21 -0.52 6.53
CA PRO A 58 12.80 -0.07 7.85
C PRO A 58 13.52 -0.86 8.94
N SER A 59 14.20 -0.17 9.84
CA SER A 59 14.59 -0.77 11.11
C SER A 59 13.34 -0.91 12.00
N ASN A 60 13.15 -2.10 12.61
CA ASN A 60 12.31 -2.36 13.80
C ASN A 60 10.94 -3.09 13.61
N THR A 61 10.48 -3.72 14.69
CA THR A 61 9.64 -4.94 14.77
C THR A 61 8.11 -4.78 14.66
N ASN A 62 7.57 -3.72 14.06
CA ASN A 62 6.11 -3.58 14.00
C ASN A 62 5.51 -4.46 12.88
N VAL A 63 4.64 -5.40 13.25
CA VAL A 63 3.97 -6.30 12.32
C VAL A 63 2.70 -5.61 11.83
N ASN A 64 2.62 -5.34 10.54
CA ASN A 64 1.35 -5.01 9.92
C ASN A 64 0.84 -6.25 9.15
N PRO A 65 0.09 -7.17 9.80
CA PRO A 65 -0.50 -8.33 9.13
C PRO A 65 -1.63 -7.95 8.15
N ASN A 66 -1.94 -6.66 8.06
CA ASN A 66 -3.14 -6.11 7.45
C ASN A 66 -2.83 -5.49 6.09
N LEU A 67 -2.07 -6.22 5.25
CA LEU A 67 -1.71 -5.86 3.87
C LEU A 67 -1.02 -4.48 3.81
N TRP A 68 0.24 -4.38 4.24
CA TRP A 68 0.98 -3.11 4.21
C TRP A 68 1.21 -2.61 2.78
N SER A 69 0.84 -1.36 2.50
CA SER A 69 0.97 -0.73 1.19
C SER A 69 1.50 0.71 1.33
N GLY A 70 2.60 0.86 2.09
CA GLY A 70 3.27 2.15 2.29
C GLY A 70 2.88 2.91 3.55
N GLU A 71 2.08 2.36 4.47
CA GLU A 71 1.70 3.11 5.68
C GLU A 71 2.89 3.35 6.63
N CYS A 72 2.98 4.57 7.17
CA CYS A 72 4.01 4.90 8.16
C CYS A 72 3.69 4.30 9.53
N ASN A 73 4.73 4.12 10.35
CA ASN A 73 4.58 3.50 11.67
C ASN A 73 3.70 4.33 12.63
N ILE A 74 3.64 5.66 12.48
CA ILE A 74 2.79 6.49 13.34
C ILE A 74 1.31 6.20 13.04
N CYS A 75 0.92 6.22 11.75
CA CYS A 75 -0.44 5.90 11.35
C CYS A 75 -0.82 4.47 11.71
N VAL A 76 0.06 3.50 11.48
CA VAL A 76 -0.19 2.12 11.93
C VAL A 76 -0.38 2.07 13.45
N ARG A 77 0.47 2.73 14.26
CA ARG A 77 0.34 2.71 15.73
C ARG A 77 -0.89 3.43 16.27
N VAL A 78 -1.37 4.46 15.58
CA VAL A 78 -2.48 5.30 16.06
C VAL A 78 -3.79 4.80 15.49
N ALA A 79 -3.89 4.71 14.16
CA ALA A 79 -5.13 4.39 13.47
C ALA A 79 -5.52 2.91 13.63
N TYR A 80 -4.54 1.99 13.69
CA TYR A 80 -4.89 0.56 13.85
C TYR A 80 -5.25 0.17 15.29
N LYS A 81 -5.20 1.09 16.26
CA LYS A 81 -5.80 0.85 17.59
C LYS A 81 -7.31 0.77 17.53
N GLU A 82 -7.91 1.42 16.54
CA GLU A 82 -9.34 1.37 16.29
C GLU A 82 -9.63 0.23 15.31
N ASP A 83 -10.32 -0.80 15.80
CA ASP A 83 -10.59 -2.01 15.03
C ASP A 83 -11.44 -1.70 13.79
N ALA A 84 -12.46 -0.84 13.93
CA ALA A 84 -13.33 -0.44 12.83
C ALA A 84 -12.56 0.23 11.68
N PHE A 85 -11.74 1.25 12.00
CA PHE A 85 -10.90 1.91 11.00
C PHE A 85 -9.95 0.92 10.32
N ARG A 86 -9.29 0.06 11.11
CA ARG A 86 -8.32 -0.91 10.60
C ARG A 86 -8.97 -1.90 9.62
N GLU A 87 -10.14 -2.44 9.98
CA GLU A 87 -10.87 -3.39 9.15
C GLU A 87 -11.37 -2.74 7.86
N GLU A 88 -11.94 -1.53 7.97
CA GLU A 88 -12.39 -0.75 6.82
C GLU A 88 -11.22 -0.44 5.88
N TRP A 89 -10.10 0.03 6.41
CA TRP A 89 -8.89 0.35 5.65
C TRP A 89 -8.35 -0.87 4.90
N VAL A 90 -8.30 -2.04 5.55
CA VAL A 90 -7.87 -3.29 4.91
C VAL A 90 -8.85 -3.74 3.83
N ALA A 91 -10.15 -3.69 4.13
CA ALA A 91 -11.19 -4.03 3.17
C ALA A 91 -11.13 -3.11 1.95
N ARG A 92 -10.89 -1.81 2.14
CA ARG A 92 -10.71 -0.84 1.06
C ARG A 92 -9.52 -1.21 0.18
N LYS A 93 -8.35 -1.48 0.75
CA LYS A 93 -7.13 -1.88 -0.01
C LYS A 93 -7.32 -3.16 -0.83
N ARG A 94 -8.10 -4.11 -0.31
CA ARG A 94 -8.45 -5.35 -1.02
C ARG A 94 -9.44 -5.12 -2.18
N ARG A 95 -10.26 -4.08 -2.09
CA ARG A 95 -11.29 -3.74 -3.09
C ARG A 95 -10.82 -2.80 -4.20
N VAL A 96 -9.65 -2.15 -4.04
CA VAL A 96 -9.06 -1.30 -5.09
C VAL A 96 -9.00 -2.06 -6.42
N GLY A 97 -9.59 -1.50 -7.48
CA GLY A 97 -9.62 -2.12 -8.80
C GLY A 97 -10.62 -3.28 -9.00
N LEU A 98 -11.39 -3.69 -7.99
CA LEU A 98 -12.49 -4.63 -8.17
C LEU A 98 -13.74 -3.88 -8.63
N ALA A 99 -14.13 -4.08 -9.89
CA ALA A 99 -15.48 -3.76 -10.33
C ALA A 99 -16.44 -4.73 -9.62
N TYR A 100 -17.14 -4.26 -8.59
CA TYR A 100 -18.32 -4.98 -8.12
C TYR A 100 -19.39 -4.93 -9.21
N GLY A 101 -19.96 -6.09 -9.55
CA GLY A 101 -21.03 -6.24 -10.52
C GLY A 101 -22.27 -5.42 -10.15
N ASP A 102 -23.14 -5.24 -11.15
CA ASP A 102 -24.45 -4.57 -11.10
C ASP A 102 -25.08 -4.61 -9.71
N GLY A 103 -24.91 -3.53 -8.96
CA GLY A 103 -25.34 -3.39 -7.59
C GLY A 103 -25.45 -1.91 -7.30
N ASP A 104 -26.69 -1.46 -7.28
CA ASP A 104 -27.17 -0.08 -7.24
C ASP A 104 -26.52 0.77 -6.13
N SER A 105 -26.22 2.02 -6.48
CA SER A 105 -25.97 3.17 -5.57
C SER A 105 -24.88 3.03 -4.50
N ASP A 106 -23.64 3.36 -4.87
CA ASP A 106 -22.75 4.14 -3.99
C ASP A 106 -21.86 5.02 -4.86
N ASP A 107 -22.07 6.32 -4.76
CA ASP A 107 -21.30 7.44 -5.31
C ASP A 107 -19.89 7.56 -4.69
N GLY A 108 -19.48 6.56 -3.91
CA GLY A 108 -18.11 6.31 -3.49
C GLY A 108 -17.15 6.18 -4.68
N GLU A 109 -16.25 7.15 -4.78
CA GLU A 109 -15.11 7.16 -5.71
C GLU A 109 -14.39 5.80 -5.67
N LYS A 110 -14.69 4.94 -6.64
CA LYS A 110 -14.04 3.63 -6.78
C LYS A 110 -12.56 3.89 -6.99
N ASP A 111 -11.73 3.53 -6.02
CA ASP A 111 -10.29 3.68 -6.16
C ASP A 111 -9.80 2.88 -7.38
N PRO A 112 -9.40 3.57 -8.47
CA PRO A 112 -9.10 2.92 -9.72
C PRO A 112 -7.73 2.25 -9.64
N ARG A 113 -7.53 1.22 -10.47
CA ARG A 113 -6.27 0.47 -10.57
C ARG A 113 -6.01 0.13 -12.03
N PRO A 114 -4.75 0.04 -12.47
CA PRO A 114 -4.45 -0.49 -13.78
C PRO A 114 -5.08 -1.88 -13.96
N PRO A 115 -5.87 -2.10 -15.03
CA PRO A 115 -6.77 -3.26 -15.17
C PRO A 115 -6.03 -4.59 -15.30
N ARG A 116 -4.76 -4.56 -15.73
CA ARG A 116 -3.92 -5.75 -15.87
C ARG A 116 -2.86 -5.90 -14.79
N LEU A 117 -2.86 -5.03 -13.77
CA LEU A 117 -1.89 -5.11 -12.69
C LEU A 117 -2.07 -6.42 -11.93
N ARG A 118 -1.04 -7.25 -11.96
CA ARG A 118 -1.01 -8.57 -11.33
C ARG A 118 -0.08 -8.61 -10.14
N ARG A 119 1.02 -7.87 -10.20
CA ARG A 119 2.10 -7.99 -9.23
C ARG A 119 2.57 -6.64 -8.72
N VAL A 120 2.70 -6.52 -7.40
CA VAL A 120 3.34 -5.37 -6.75
C VAL A 120 4.42 -5.88 -5.83
N GLU A 121 5.66 -5.47 -6.09
CA GLU A 121 6.82 -5.84 -5.30
C GLU A 121 7.40 -4.62 -4.59
N TYR A 122 7.63 -4.75 -3.29
CA TYR A 122 8.45 -3.84 -2.52
C TYR A 122 9.85 -4.42 -2.38
N ARG A 123 10.86 -3.66 -2.82
CA ARG A 123 12.28 -3.96 -2.59
C ARG A 123 12.82 -3.01 -1.53
N PHE A 124 13.41 -3.56 -0.47
CA PHE A 124 13.94 -2.77 0.63
C PHE A 124 15.43 -2.48 0.40
N SER A 125 15.75 -1.27 -0.01
CA SER A 125 17.15 -0.87 -0.22
C SER A 125 17.88 -0.70 1.11
N THR A 126 19.07 -1.28 1.24
CA THR A 126 19.95 -1.14 2.42
C THR A 126 20.77 0.16 2.42
N GLY A 127 20.54 1.07 1.46
CA GLY A 127 21.47 2.14 1.03
C GLY A 127 22.55 1.53 0.12
N TYR A 128 22.99 2.10 -1.01
CA TYR A 128 22.99 3.44 -1.58
C TYR A 128 22.50 3.39 -3.04
N LEU A 129 21.71 4.37 -3.49
CA LEU A 129 21.69 4.82 -4.89
C LEU A 129 22.24 6.24 -4.93
#